data_AF-A0A535ARI8-F1
#
_entry.id   AF-A0A535ARI8-F1
#
_cell.length_a   1.000
_cell.length_b   1.000
_cell.length_c   1.000
_cell.angle_alpha   90.00
_cell.angle_beta   90.00
_cell.angle_gamma   90.00
#
_symmetry.space_group_name_H-M   'P 1'
#
loop_
_entity.id
_entity.type
_entity.pdbx_description
1 polymer ?
#
loop_
_entity_poly.entity_id
_entity_poly.type
_entity_poly.pdbx_seq_one_letter_code
_entity_poly.pdbx_strand_id
1 'polypeptide(L)'
;MTDLREKQRKSMNKSVFAYVDSNGEGHLPLNDESHIRNAMARFNQTAFESPTAKQRAGRKIRAAARKHGIEVSSKDNVAKPSRTLRAVRTRRGMKGGRKVVRPKRKTTTAQRKAARTNVRKAQRARRRAA
;
A
#
# COMPACT_ATOMS: atom_id res chain seq x y z
N MET A 1 -21.27 22.42 -12.49
CA MET A 1 -20.05 22.25 -13.33
C MET A 1 -19.11 21.15 -12.78
N THR A 2 -19.65 19.99 -12.36
CA THR A 2 -18.86 18.87 -11.79
C THR A 2 -18.92 17.62 -12.68
N ASP A 3 -20.01 17.42 -13.41
CA ASP A 3 -20.32 16.16 -14.10
C ASP A 3 -19.46 15.88 -15.33
N LEU A 4 -19.07 16.94 -16.08
CA LEU A 4 -18.15 16.82 -17.22
C LEU A 4 -16.76 16.32 -16.79
N ARG A 5 -16.28 16.81 -15.63
CA ARG A 5 -15.03 16.36 -15.02
C ARG A 5 -15.14 14.95 -14.45
N GLU A 6 -16.30 14.54 -13.95
CA GLU A 6 -16.52 13.17 -13.47
C GLU A 6 -16.55 12.16 -14.61
N LYS A 7 -17.29 12.43 -15.68
CA LYS A 7 -17.34 11.56 -16.86
C LYS A 7 -15.97 11.40 -17.52
N GLN A 8 -15.21 12.50 -17.67
CA GLN A 8 -13.83 12.44 -18.15
C GLN A 8 -12.92 11.64 -17.21
N ARG A 9 -13.02 11.80 -15.88
CA ARG A 9 -12.22 11.00 -14.93
C ARG A 9 -12.56 9.51 -14.98
N LYS A 10 -13.83 9.16 -15.16
CA LYS A 10 -14.29 7.76 -15.30
C LYS A 10 -13.79 7.10 -16.58
N SER A 11 -13.60 7.85 -17.67
CA SER A 11 -13.04 7.32 -18.92
C SER A 11 -11.51 7.25 -18.92
N MET A 12 -10.83 7.95 -18.01
CA MET A 12 -9.37 7.89 -17.87
C MET A 12 -8.89 6.54 -17.29
N ASN A 13 -7.68 6.16 -17.70
CA ASN A 13 -7.03 4.96 -17.17
C ASN A 13 -6.86 5.05 -15.65
N LYS A 14 -7.33 4.02 -14.93
CA LYS A 14 -7.27 3.93 -13.45
C LYS A 14 -5.85 4.00 -12.88
N SER A 15 -4.83 3.76 -13.71
CA SER A 15 -3.41 3.88 -13.36
C SER A 15 -2.95 5.32 -13.12
N VAL A 16 -3.65 6.31 -13.70
CA VAL A 16 -3.39 7.74 -13.54
C VAL A 16 -3.66 8.22 -12.11
N PHE A 17 -4.52 7.50 -11.38
CA PHE A 17 -4.99 7.90 -10.07
C PHE A 17 -4.26 7.14 -8.95
N ALA A 18 -3.98 7.85 -7.85
CA ALA A 18 -3.46 7.23 -6.64
C ALA A 18 -4.52 6.34 -5.98
N TYR A 19 -5.79 6.75 -6.03
CA TYR A 19 -6.90 6.04 -5.41
C TYR A 19 -8.09 5.96 -6.37
N VAL A 20 -8.76 4.82 -6.39
CA VAL A 20 -10.03 4.63 -7.09
C VAL A 20 -10.97 4.06 -6.05
N ASP A 21 -12.13 4.68 -5.89
CA ASP A 21 -13.14 4.20 -4.95
C ASP A 21 -13.91 3.01 -5.54
N SER A 22 -14.80 2.43 -4.72
CA SER A 22 -15.69 1.34 -5.13
C SER A 22 -16.65 1.73 -6.26
N ASN A 23 -16.99 3.02 -6.39
CA ASN A 23 -17.83 3.56 -7.45
C ASN A 23 -17.08 3.74 -8.78
N GLY A 24 -15.77 3.46 -8.80
CA GLY A 24 -14.91 3.61 -9.96
C GLY A 24 -14.47 5.04 -10.23
N GLU A 25 -14.67 5.98 -9.29
CA GLU A 25 -14.19 7.35 -9.41
C GLU A 25 -12.70 7.44 -9.05
N GLY A 26 -11.93 8.06 -9.96
CA GLY A 26 -10.52 8.33 -9.78
C GLY A 26 -10.26 9.56 -8.90
N HIS A 27 -9.54 9.35 -7.81
CA HIS A 27 -9.12 10.37 -6.85
C HIS A 27 -7.59 10.53 -6.87
N LEU A 28 -7.12 11.75 -6.58
CA LEU A 28 -5.69 12.09 -6.48
C LEU A 28 -4.91 11.75 -7.77
N PRO A 29 -5.04 12.58 -8.82
CA PRO A 29 -4.30 12.38 -10.08
C PRO A 29 -2.78 12.42 -9.86
N LEU A 30 -2.02 11.68 -10.69
CA LEU A 30 -0.56 11.55 -10.61
C LEU A 30 0.16 11.82 -11.95
N ASN A 31 -0.50 12.50 -12.90
CA ASN A 31 0.00 12.66 -14.27
C ASN A 31 1.26 13.52 -14.38
N ASP A 32 1.30 14.60 -13.61
CA ASP A 32 2.39 15.56 -13.64
C ASP A 32 2.80 15.94 -12.20
N GLU A 33 3.85 16.73 -12.12
CA GLU A 33 4.45 17.16 -10.86
C GLU A 33 3.46 17.95 -9.98
N SER A 34 2.69 18.84 -10.61
CA SER A 34 1.67 19.67 -9.95
C SER A 34 0.56 18.82 -9.34
N HIS A 35 0.07 17.81 -10.06
CA HIS A 35 -0.91 16.87 -9.58
C HIS A 35 -0.38 16.04 -8.41
N ILE A 36 0.89 15.63 -8.42
CA ILE A 36 1.49 14.89 -7.32
C ILE A 36 1.59 15.76 -6.06
N ARG A 37 2.04 17.02 -6.17
CA ARG A 37 2.08 17.96 -5.03
C ARG A 37 0.68 18.21 -4.46
N ASN A 38 -0.30 18.45 -5.33
CA ASN A 38 -1.70 18.61 -4.95
C ASN A 38 -2.27 17.35 -4.30
N ALA A 39 -1.90 16.17 -4.80
CA ALA A 39 -2.28 14.89 -4.24
C ALA A 39 -1.67 14.68 -2.85
N MET A 40 -0.40 15.07 -2.65
CA MET A 40 0.25 15.03 -1.33
C MET A 40 -0.47 15.93 -0.32
N ALA A 41 -0.83 17.16 -0.73
CA ALA A 41 -1.55 18.10 0.11
C ALA A 41 -2.96 17.59 0.48
N ARG A 42 -3.69 17.03 -0.50
CA ARG A 42 -5.06 16.54 -0.32
C ARG A 42 -5.17 15.14 0.26
N PHE A 43 -4.06 14.39 0.39
CA PHE A 43 -4.05 13.00 0.86
C PHE A 43 -4.73 12.79 2.22
N ASN A 44 -4.77 13.82 3.09
CA ASN A 44 -5.50 13.74 4.35
C ASN A 44 -6.95 14.21 4.29
N GLN A 45 -7.31 14.98 3.27
CA GLN A 45 -8.67 15.47 3.04
C GLN A 45 -9.53 14.41 2.34
N THR A 46 -8.91 13.54 1.54
CA THR A 46 -9.61 12.45 0.86
C THR A 46 -10.03 11.36 1.84
N ALA A 47 -11.32 11.04 1.84
CA ALA A 47 -11.85 9.88 2.55
C ALA A 47 -11.42 8.58 1.84
N PHE A 48 -10.96 7.61 2.62
CA PHE A 48 -10.62 6.28 2.14
C PHE A 48 -11.54 5.26 2.78
N GLU A 49 -12.01 4.29 2.00
CA GLU A 49 -12.86 3.20 2.49
C GLU A 49 -12.13 2.30 3.50
N SER A 50 -10.81 2.19 3.37
CA SER A 50 -10.00 1.32 4.23
C SER A 50 -8.63 1.93 4.56
N PRO A 51 -8.08 1.67 5.76
CA PRO A 51 -6.70 2.02 6.09
C PRO A 51 -5.68 1.37 5.15
N THR A 52 -6.04 0.24 4.52
CA THR A 52 -5.20 -0.43 3.52
C THR A 52 -5.21 0.30 2.18
N ALA A 53 -6.37 0.83 1.77
CA ALA A 53 -6.52 1.66 0.59
C ALA A 53 -5.72 2.95 0.73
N LYS A 54 -5.79 3.61 1.89
CA LYS A 54 -4.95 4.77 2.22
C LYS A 54 -3.46 4.47 2.07
N GLN A 55 -2.98 3.33 2.58
CA GLN A 55 -1.58 2.93 2.42
C GLN A 55 -1.19 2.66 0.96
N ARG A 56 -2.07 2.02 0.18
CA ARG A 56 -1.83 1.75 -1.25
C ARG A 56 -1.73 3.05 -2.04
N ALA A 57 -2.65 3.99 -1.81
CA ALA A 57 -2.62 5.31 -2.41
C ALA A 57 -1.33 6.07 -2.05
N GLY A 58 -0.94 6.05 -0.77
CA GLY A 58 0.31 6.67 -0.32
C GLY A 58 1.55 6.07 -1.00
N ARG A 59 1.58 4.74 -1.18
CA ARG A 59 2.67 4.07 -1.92
C ARG A 59 2.74 4.54 -3.39
N LYS A 60 1.60 4.68 -4.06
CA LYS A 60 1.54 5.17 -5.44
C LYS A 60 2.03 6.61 -5.56
N ILE A 61 1.59 7.50 -4.67
CA ILE A 61 2.04 8.91 -4.66
C ILE A 61 3.56 8.97 -4.47
N ARG A 62 4.13 8.21 -3.53
CA ARG A 62 5.60 8.18 -3.34
C ARG A 62 6.35 7.64 -4.56
N ALA A 63 5.78 6.63 -5.22
CA ALA A 63 6.38 6.09 -6.44
C ALA A 63 6.35 7.11 -7.58
N ALA A 64 5.24 7.84 -7.74
CA ALA A 64 5.12 8.91 -8.72
C ALA A 64 6.06 10.09 -8.39
N ALA A 65 6.08 10.55 -7.13
CA ALA A 65 6.97 11.60 -6.66
C ALA A 65 8.44 11.30 -6.98
N ARG A 66 8.89 10.07 -6.69
CA ARG A 66 10.24 9.61 -7.03
C ARG A 66 10.53 9.60 -8.53
N LYS A 67 9.54 9.30 -9.37
CA LYS A 67 9.68 9.34 -10.84
C LYS A 67 9.83 10.76 -11.37
N HIS A 68 9.17 11.72 -10.73
CA HIS A 68 9.16 13.13 -11.14
C HIS A 68 10.20 13.99 -10.40
N GLY A 69 11.04 13.40 -9.55
CA GLY A 69 12.07 14.15 -8.81
C GLY A 69 11.55 14.97 -7.62
N ILE A 70 10.32 14.73 -7.16
CA ILE A 70 9.77 15.40 -5.98
C ILE A 70 10.30 14.71 -4.73
N GLU A 71 10.95 15.48 -3.85
CA GLU A 71 11.37 15.01 -2.54
C GLU A 71 10.18 14.78 -1.62
N VAL A 72 10.08 13.58 -1.03
CA VAL A 72 9.05 13.24 -0.04
C VAL A 72 9.75 13.01 1.30
N SER A 73 9.46 13.85 2.28
CA SER A 73 10.01 13.73 3.62
C SER A 73 9.28 12.65 4.41
N SER A 74 10.00 12.01 5.35
CA SER A 74 9.41 11.07 6.32
C SER A 74 8.30 11.71 7.19
N LYS A 75 8.27 13.04 7.28
CA LYS A 75 7.24 13.79 8.02
C LYS A 75 5.92 13.91 7.24
N ASP A 76 5.96 13.72 5.92
CA ASP A 76 4.78 13.84 5.08
C ASP A 76 3.76 12.76 5.39
N ASN A 77 2.48 13.13 5.31
CA ASN A 77 1.39 12.22 5.63
C ASN A 77 1.32 11.01 4.69
N VAL A 78 1.84 11.20 3.48
CA VAL A 78 1.99 10.15 2.46
C VAL A 78 3.09 9.14 2.85
N ALA A 79 4.13 9.57 3.60
CA ALA A 79 5.20 8.70 4.08
C ALA A 79 4.79 7.89 5.32
N LYS A 80 3.86 8.41 6.13
CA LYS A 80 3.42 7.75 7.37
C LYS A 80 2.69 6.43 7.06
N PRO A 81 3.06 5.32 7.72
CA PRO A 81 2.29 4.09 7.65
C PRO A 81 0.91 4.34 8.29
N SER A 82 -0.17 3.84 7.67
CA SER A 82 -1.48 3.87 8.35
C SER A 82 -1.36 3.00 9.61
N ARG A 83 -1.56 3.61 10.77
CA ARG A 83 -1.20 3.06 12.08
C ARG A 83 -2.07 1.83 12.39
N THR A 84 -1.64 0.65 11.98
CA THR A 84 -2.24 -0.63 12.40
C THR A 84 -1.23 -1.60 13.01
N LEU A 85 0.05 -1.24 13.06
CA LEU A 85 1.14 -2.17 13.41
C LEU A 85 1.90 -1.84 14.71
N ARG A 86 1.68 -0.68 15.34
CA ARG A 86 2.32 -0.42 16.63
C ARG A 86 1.48 -1.02 17.74
N ALA A 87 2.02 -2.07 18.37
CA ALA A 87 1.44 -2.60 19.60
C ALA A 87 1.41 -1.48 20.66
N VAL A 88 0.28 -1.32 21.33
CA VAL A 88 0.09 -0.38 22.43
C VAL A 88 0.02 -1.17 23.73
N ARG A 89 0.74 -0.70 24.76
CA ARG A 89 0.68 -1.29 26.10
C ARG A 89 -0.64 -0.88 26.74
N THR A 90 -1.49 -1.86 27.04
CA THR A 90 -2.74 -1.67 27.79
C THR A 90 -2.64 -2.38 29.14
N ARG A 91 -3.57 -2.12 30.07
CA ARG A 91 -3.62 -2.86 31.36
C ARG A 91 -3.73 -4.39 31.16
N ARG A 92 -4.29 -4.84 30.02
CA ARG A 92 -4.42 -6.26 29.64
C ARG A 92 -3.22 -6.78 28.82
N GLY A 93 -2.11 -6.05 28.74
CA GLY A 93 -0.93 -6.39 27.94
C GLY A 93 -0.84 -5.64 26.59
N MET A 94 0.09 -6.07 25.73
CA MET A 94 0.30 -5.49 24.40
C MET A 94 -0.90 -5.79 23.50
N LYS A 95 -1.64 -4.76 23.07
CA LYS A 95 -2.77 -4.85 22.13
C LYS A 95 -2.39 -4.24 20.78
N GLY A 96 -2.83 -4.88 19.69
CA GLY A 96 -2.47 -4.47 18.33
C GLY A 96 -1.05 -4.90 17.94
N GLY A 97 -0.65 -4.58 16.71
CA GLY A 97 0.61 -5.05 16.12
C GLY A 97 0.48 -6.34 15.33
N ARG A 98 1.49 -6.63 14.50
CA ARG A 98 1.53 -7.87 13.71
C ARG A 98 1.54 -9.04 14.69
N LYS A 99 0.50 -9.87 14.71
CA LYS A 99 0.49 -11.11 15.51
C LYS A 99 1.65 -11.99 15.04
N VAL A 100 2.75 -11.97 15.77
CA VAL A 100 3.78 -12.99 15.62
C VAL A 100 3.24 -14.19 16.39
N VAL A 101 2.55 -15.09 15.69
CA VAL A 101 2.20 -16.39 16.25
C VAL A 101 3.52 -17.13 16.41
N ARG A 102 4.12 -17.04 17.60
CA ARG A 102 5.29 -17.85 17.94
C ARG A 102 4.80 -19.30 17.99
N PRO A 103 5.36 -20.21 17.20
CA PRO A 103 4.96 -21.60 17.27
C PRO A 103 5.26 -22.14 18.68
N LYS A 104 4.32 -22.88 19.27
CA LYS A 104 4.48 -23.47 20.62
C LYS A 104 5.71 -24.39 20.70
N ARG A 105 6.18 -24.92 19.57
CA ARG A 105 7.36 -25.79 19.45
C ARG A 105 8.31 -25.24 18.40
N LYS A 106 9.62 -25.40 18.61
CA LYS A 106 10.64 -25.06 17.61
C LYS A 106 10.50 -26.00 16.41
N THR A 107 10.71 -25.49 15.20
CA THR A 107 10.76 -26.33 13.99
C THR A 107 11.97 -27.24 14.05
N THR A 108 11.78 -28.53 13.76
CA THR A 108 12.89 -29.50 13.75
C THR A 108 13.80 -29.26 12.55
N THR A 109 15.04 -29.77 12.63
CA THR A 109 16.01 -29.66 11.53
C THR A 109 15.49 -30.31 10.24
N ALA A 110 14.79 -31.44 10.36
CA ALA A 110 14.15 -32.12 9.24
C ALA A 110 13.06 -31.26 8.59
N GLN A 111 12.14 -30.69 9.38
CA GLN A 111 11.09 -29.79 8.89
C GLN A 111 11.69 -28.57 8.17
N ARG A 112 12.77 -28.00 8.71
CA ARG A 112 13.47 -26.86 8.10
C ARG A 112 14.13 -27.23 6.77
N LYS A 113 14.77 -28.40 6.67
CA LYS A 113 15.33 -28.91 5.41
C LYS A 113 14.24 -29.13 4.36
N ALA A 114 13.13 -29.77 4.75
CA ALA A 114 11.99 -30.01 3.87
C ALA A 114 11.36 -28.71 3.35
N ALA A 115 11.19 -27.70 4.21
CA ALA A 115 10.69 -26.39 3.78
C ALA A 115 11.61 -25.74 2.73
N ARG A 116 12.93 -25.80 2.93
CA ARG A 116 13.91 -25.26 1.97
C ARG A 116 13.87 -25.97 0.62
N THR A 117 13.77 -27.29 0.61
CA THR A 117 13.66 -28.08 -0.63
C THR A 117 12.35 -27.78 -1.35
N ASN A 118 11.24 -27.67 -0.62
CA ASN A 118 9.94 -27.35 -1.20
C ASN A 118 9.92 -25.96 -1.85
N VAL A 119 10.51 -24.96 -1.20
CA VAL A 119 10.65 -23.60 -1.78
C VAL A 119 11.48 -23.63 -3.07
N ARG A 120 12.62 -24.34 -3.08
CA ARG A 120 13.44 -24.51 -4.29
C ARG A 120 12.70 -25.24 -5.40
N LYS A 121 11.96 -26.31 -5.07
CA LYS A 121 11.15 -27.06 -6.03
C LYS A 121 10.06 -26.17 -6.65
N ALA A 122 9.36 -25.38 -5.83
CA ALA A 122 8.35 -24.43 -6.30
C ALA A 122 8.95 -23.33 -7.20
N GLN A 123 10.13 -22.80 -6.85
CA GLN A 123 10.83 -21.82 -7.69
C GLN A 123 11.22 -22.41 -9.06
N ARG A 124 11.74 -23.65 -9.08
CA ARG A 124 12.06 -24.36 -10.32
C ARG A 124 10.81 -24.58 -11.18
N ALA A 125 9.70 -24.99 -10.57
CA ALA A 125 8.43 -25.18 -11.27
C ALA A 125 7.93 -23.88 -11.92
N ARG A 126 7.96 -22.76 -11.18
CA ARG A 126 7.58 -21.44 -11.72
C ARG A 126 8.45 -20.99 -12.88
N ARG A 127 9.76 -21.26 -12.83
CA ARG A 127 10.69 -20.94 -13.92
C ARG A 127 10.51 -21.83 -15.16
N ARG A 128 9.95 -23.02 -15.01
CA ARG A 128 9.63 -23.91 -16.15
C ARG A 128 8.28 -23.59 -16.79
N ALA A 129 7.40 -22.90 -16.06
CA ALA A 129 6.07 -22.53 -16.52
C ALA A 129 5.99 -21.10 -17.08
N ALA A 130 7.13 -20.39 -17.13
CA ALA A 130 7.29 -19.05 -17.71
C ALA A 130 8.22 -19.17 -18.92
#